data_AF-A0A653CAT2-F1
#
_entry.id   AF-A0A653CAT2-F1
#
_cell.length_a   1.000
_cell.length_b   1.000
_cell.length_c   1.000
_cell.angle_alpha   90.00
_cell.angle_beta   90.00
_cell.angle_gamma   90.00
#
_symmetry.space_group_name_H-M   'P 1'
#
loop_
_entity.id
_entity.type
_entity.pdbx_description
1 polymer ?
#
loop_
_entity_poly.entity_id
_entity_poly.type
_entity_poly.pdbx_seq_one_letter_code
_entity_poly.pdbx_strand_id
1 'polypeptide(L)'
;MGPPKPQRLQQLQFLSYATVAQLEGSRQCSDYKNWRGKSPVFIDSSVDIETAARRVMWGKCANAGQTCVAPDYVLCTRDTADRFVSAANKVIKEFFGEDPKRSEDFGRIVNDRHFARIAALMKGCDIAVGGQTDSTERYIAPTIIVDAKPTDPIMQEEIFGPLLPIVYVESAYDAISFINHREKPLAMYIFSNDSKLVNTFLTSTSAGGVTVNDVVMHLTVPSLPFGGVGQSGMGSYHGKASYDTFTHRKSVLHKDLFILGEKLGAARYPPSSNGKLKYLQFMLNPNLSLSFRYLSHIIVFALGAGLAYWLNCLKERSE
;
A
#
# COMPACT_ATOMS: atom_id res chain seq x y z
N MET A 1 37.77 5.05 -27.92
CA MET A 1 36.98 5.03 -26.66
C MET A 1 36.26 3.69 -26.60
N GLY A 2 36.68 2.79 -25.72
CA GLY A 2 36.05 1.47 -25.60
C GLY A 2 34.63 1.58 -25.02
N PRO A 3 33.75 0.61 -25.28
CA PRO A 3 32.42 0.59 -24.69
C PRO A 3 32.54 0.57 -23.16
N PRO A 4 31.69 1.31 -22.42
CA PRO A 4 31.71 1.31 -20.97
C PRO A 4 31.47 -0.11 -20.45
N LYS A 5 32.29 -0.54 -19.49
CA LYS A 5 32.11 -1.84 -18.81
C LYS A 5 30.75 -1.84 -18.10
N PRO A 6 29.97 -2.94 -18.18
CA PRO A 6 28.71 -3.03 -17.44
C PRO A 6 28.99 -2.97 -15.93
N GLN A 7 28.38 -2.00 -15.26
CA GLN A 7 28.41 -1.90 -13.80
C GLN A 7 27.43 -2.95 -13.23
N ARG A 8 27.95 -3.86 -12.39
CA ARG A 8 27.17 -4.95 -11.78
C ARG A 8 26.66 -4.50 -10.41
N LEU A 9 25.41 -4.04 -10.35
CA LEU A 9 24.75 -3.68 -9.09
C LEU A 9 24.01 -4.91 -8.54
N GLN A 10 24.07 -5.11 -7.23
CA GLN A 10 23.39 -6.24 -6.56
C GLN A 10 21.89 -5.96 -6.36
N GLN A 11 21.52 -4.71 -6.11
CA GLN A 11 20.14 -4.21 -6.04
C GLN A 11 20.11 -2.73 -6.44
N LEU A 12 19.00 -2.29 -7.04
CA LEU A 12 18.78 -0.93 -7.53
C LEU A 12 17.53 -0.34 -6.86
N GLN A 13 17.66 0.84 -6.26
CA GLN A 13 16.54 1.64 -5.77
C GLN A 13 16.44 2.90 -6.63
N PHE A 14 15.27 3.14 -7.24
CA PHE A 14 15.02 4.36 -8.00
C PHE A 14 13.94 5.19 -7.30
N LEU A 15 14.28 6.42 -6.92
CA LEU A 15 13.32 7.39 -6.35
C LEU A 15 12.41 7.99 -7.45
N SER A 16 12.87 7.99 -8.69
CA SER A 16 12.04 8.17 -9.87
C SER A 16 11.59 6.80 -10.38
N TYR A 17 10.40 6.38 -9.99
CA TYR A 17 9.84 5.03 -10.22
C TYR A 17 9.72 4.57 -11.68
N ALA A 18 10.15 5.36 -12.67
CA ALA A 18 10.15 4.98 -14.08
C ALA A 18 11.40 4.17 -14.53
N THR A 19 12.43 4.03 -13.69
CA THR A 19 13.73 3.48 -14.15
C THR A 19 14.03 2.04 -13.69
N VAL A 20 13.20 1.44 -12.83
CA VAL A 20 13.45 0.09 -12.26
C VAL A 20 13.40 -1.02 -13.31
N ALA A 21 12.55 -0.90 -14.32
CA ALA A 21 12.23 -2.04 -15.18
C ALA A 21 13.00 -2.03 -16.53
N GLN A 22 13.84 -1.02 -16.76
CA GLN A 22 14.65 -0.91 -17.98
C GLN A 22 15.91 -1.80 -17.96
N LEU A 23 16.23 -2.42 -16.82
CA LEU A 23 17.43 -3.25 -16.65
C LEU A 23 17.13 -4.75 -16.43
N GLU A 24 15.90 -5.12 -16.08
CA GLU A 24 15.47 -6.52 -16.07
C GLU A 24 14.77 -6.82 -17.40
N GLY A 25 15.46 -7.54 -18.30
CA GLY A 25 15.05 -7.81 -19.69
C GLY A 25 13.77 -8.64 -19.90
N SER A 26 12.73 -8.45 -19.11
CA SER A 26 11.40 -9.01 -19.35
C SER A 26 10.70 -8.23 -20.47
N ARG A 27 10.46 -8.89 -21.61
CA ARG A 27 9.81 -8.39 -22.84
C ARG A 27 8.33 -7.99 -22.68
N GLN A 28 7.86 -7.66 -21.48
CA GLN A 28 6.43 -7.49 -21.19
C GLN A 28 6.09 -6.07 -20.74
N CYS A 29 6.72 -5.11 -21.40
CA CYS A 29 6.97 -3.82 -20.78
C CYS A 29 7.07 -2.72 -21.84
N SER A 30 6.01 -2.58 -22.64
CA SER A 30 5.85 -1.50 -23.61
C SER A 30 5.06 -0.30 -23.08
N ASP A 31 4.39 -0.41 -21.92
CA ASP A 31 3.42 0.60 -21.44
C ASP A 31 3.84 1.29 -20.13
N TYR A 32 5.10 1.72 -20.05
CA TYR A 32 5.66 2.40 -18.85
C TYR A 32 5.20 3.85 -18.65
N LYS A 33 4.35 4.38 -19.53
CA LYS A 33 3.84 5.75 -19.44
C LYS A 33 2.94 5.97 -18.20
N ASN A 34 2.54 4.90 -17.50
CA ASN A 34 1.45 4.89 -16.52
C ASN A 34 1.84 4.44 -15.10
N TRP A 35 3.12 4.47 -14.70
CA TRP A 35 3.59 3.97 -13.38
C TRP A 35 3.28 4.92 -12.21
N ARG A 36 2.23 5.73 -12.36
CA ARG A 36 1.79 6.71 -11.38
C ARG A 36 0.27 6.68 -11.34
N GLY A 37 -0.26 6.17 -10.22
CA GLY A 37 -1.69 6.00 -10.02
C GLY A 37 -2.34 7.28 -9.51
N LYS A 38 -3.58 7.55 -9.94
CA LYS A 38 -4.37 8.68 -9.45
C LYS A 38 -4.88 8.35 -8.05
N SER A 39 -4.31 8.97 -7.02
CA SER A 39 -4.66 8.72 -5.62
C SER A 39 -6.03 9.33 -5.26
N PRO A 40 -7.09 8.52 -5.03
CA PRO A 40 -8.43 9.03 -4.73
C PRO A 40 -8.54 9.56 -3.30
N VAL A 41 -9.42 10.55 -3.13
CA VAL A 41 -9.98 10.96 -1.84
C VAL A 41 -11.48 10.72 -1.85
N PHE A 42 -12.00 9.91 -0.94
CA PHE A 42 -13.44 9.88 -0.66
C PHE A 42 -13.78 10.80 0.51
N ILE A 43 -14.79 11.65 0.37
CA ILE A 43 -15.30 12.50 1.45
C ILE A 43 -16.77 12.17 1.71
N ASP A 44 -17.02 11.65 2.90
CA ASP A 44 -18.35 11.39 3.41
C ASP A 44 -19.01 12.67 3.93
N SER A 45 -20.33 12.73 3.87
CA SER A 45 -21.16 13.83 4.38
C SER A 45 -21.05 14.02 5.91
N SER A 46 -20.63 12.97 6.64
CA SER A 46 -20.58 12.92 8.11
C SER A 46 -19.39 13.66 8.75
N VAL A 47 -18.43 14.15 7.95
CA VAL A 47 -17.20 14.76 8.47
C VAL A 47 -17.32 16.27 8.67
N ASP A 48 -16.43 16.80 9.50
CA ASP A 48 -16.16 18.24 9.53
C ASP A 48 -15.47 18.65 8.21
N ILE A 49 -16.25 19.29 7.34
CA ILE A 49 -15.83 19.64 5.99
C ILE A 49 -14.70 20.69 5.98
N GLU A 50 -14.63 21.55 6.99
CA GLU A 50 -13.60 22.58 7.10
C GLU A 50 -12.23 21.94 7.43
N THR A 51 -12.22 20.95 8.32
CA THR A 51 -11.01 20.14 8.59
C THR A 51 -10.62 19.27 7.41
N ALA A 52 -11.59 18.63 6.74
CA ALA A 52 -11.32 17.81 5.56
C ALA A 52 -10.72 18.66 4.42
N ALA A 53 -11.32 19.81 4.11
CA ALA A 53 -10.82 20.75 3.12
C ALA A 53 -9.40 21.23 3.47
N ARG A 54 -9.14 21.58 4.73
CA ARG A 54 -7.79 22.02 5.17
C ARG A 54 -6.72 20.96 4.90
N ARG A 55 -6.98 19.71 5.28
CA ARG A 55 -6.05 18.58 5.08
C ARG A 55 -5.85 18.26 3.61
N VAL A 56 -6.94 18.12 2.85
CA VAL A 56 -6.88 17.80 1.41
C VAL A 56 -6.15 18.90 0.64
N MET A 57 -6.45 20.17 0.90
CA MET A 57 -5.80 21.29 0.20
C MET A 57 -4.33 21.43 0.59
N TRP A 58 -3.96 21.16 1.84
CA TRP A 58 -2.54 21.10 2.23
C TRP A 58 -1.79 20.05 1.42
N GLY A 59 -2.28 18.81 1.39
CA GLY A 59 -1.64 17.73 0.64
C GLY A 59 -1.65 17.97 -0.88
N LYS A 60 -2.70 18.61 -1.40
CA LYS A 60 -2.81 18.93 -2.83
C LYS A 60 -1.88 20.05 -3.26
N CYS A 61 -1.74 21.09 -2.45
CA CYS A 61 -0.94 22.26 -2.79
C CYS A 61 0.55 22.10 -2.42
N ALA A 62 0.89 21.14 -1.54
CA ALA A 62 2.27 20.79 -1.26
C ALA A 62 3.04 20.50 -2.58
N ASN A 63 4.16 21.20 -2.77
CA ASN A 63 4.96 21.15 -4.01
C ASN A 63 4.16 21.44 -5.30
N ALA A 64 3.14 22.30 -5.21
CA ALA A 64 2.18 22.55 -6.29
C ALA A 64 1.54 21.26 -6.86
N GLY A 65 1.29 20.26 -6.01
CA GLY A 65 0.67 18.99 -6.39
C GLY A 65 1.60 18.03 -7.15
N GLN A 66 2.89 18.33 -7.25
CA GLN A 66 3.92 17.49 -7.89
C GLN A 66 4.44 16.44 -6.89
N THR A 67 3.53 15.63 -6.35
CA THR A 67 3.82 14.61 -5.33
C THR A 67 3.05 13.33 -5.67
N CYS A 68 3.71 12.16 -5.70
CA CYS A 68 3.08 10.89 -6.12
C CYS A 68 1.92 10.42 -5.22
N VAL A 69 1.91 10.88 -3.96
CA VAL A 69 0.84 10.60 -2.99
C VAL A 69 -0.09 11.80 -2.80
N ALA A 70 0.02 12.86 -3.61
CA ALA A 70 -0.93 13.97 -3.51
C ALA A 70 -2.35 13.45 -3.78
N PRO A 71 -3.37 14.02 -3.12
CA PRO A 71 -4.75 13.91 -3.56
C PRO A 71 -4.86 14.20 -5.06
N ASP A 72 -5.20 13.21 -5.87
CA ASP A 72 -5.31 13.43 -7.32
C ASP A 72 -6.71 13.92 -7.67
N TYR A 73 -7.75 13.28 -7.13
CA TYR A 73 -9.16 13.65 -7.32
C TYR A 73 -10.01 13.33 -6.08
N VAL A 74 -11.17 13.98 -5.98
CA VAL A 74 -12.15 13.77 -4.91
C VAL A 74 -13.39 13.04 -5.44
N LEU A 75 -13.91 12.11 -4.65
CA LEU A 75 -15.20 11.43 -4.82
C LEU A 75 -16.09 11.81 -3.65
N CYS A 76 -17.23 12.45 -3.92
CA CYS A 76 -18.23 12.75 -2.89
C CYS A 76 -19.61 13.01 -3.50
N THR A 77 -20.63 13.11 -2.67
CA THR A 77 -21.96 13.58 -3.11
C THR A 77 -21.90 15.04 -3.53
N ARG A 78 -22.88 15.48 -4.33
CA ARG A 78 -22.97 16.88 -4.79
C ARG A 78 -23.05 17.88 -3.63
N ASP A 79 -23.90 17.61 -2.63
CA ASP A 79 -24.00 18.45 -1.42
C ASP A 79 -22.65 18.57 -0.68
N THR A 80 -21.94 17.44 -0.54
CA THR A 80 -20.61 17.43 0.10
C THR A 80 -19.60 18.23 -0.72
N ALA A 81 -19.68 18.17 -2.05
CA ALA A 81 -18.80 18.92 -2.95
C ALA A 81 -19.00 20.44 -2.79
N ASP A 82 -20.26 20.91 -2.78
CA ASP A 82 -20.55 22.35 -2.64
C ASP A 82 -19.98 22.91 -1.32
N ARG A 83 -20.16 22.15 -0.22
CA ARG A 83 -19.59 22.48 1.09
C ARG A 83 -18.06 22.44 1.07
N PHE A 84 -17.47 21.43 0.43
CA PHE A 84 -16.03 21.27 0.29
C PHE A 84 -15.39 22.41 -0.51
N VAL A 85 -15.95 22.77 -1.66
CA VAL A 85 -15.45 23.84 -2.54
C VAL A 85 -15.39 25.17 -1.78
N SER A 86 -16.46 25.50 -1.04
CA SER A 86 -16.51 26.71 -0.23
C SER A 86 -15.43 26.72 0.86
N ALA A 87 -15.28 25.64 1.62
CA ALA A 87 -14.25 25.51 2.66
C ALA A 87 -12.83 25.54 2.06
N ALA A 88 -12.60 24.83 0.96
CA ALA A 88 -11.32 24.76 0.29
C ALA A 88 -10.86 26.12 -0.25
N ASN A 89 -11.79 26.93 -0.79
CA ASN A 89 -11.48 28.29 -1.21
C ASN A 89 -11.00 29.18 -0.05
N LYS A 90 -11.64 29.07 1.13
CA LYS A 90 -11.18 29.78 2.33
C LYS A 90 -9.78 29.33 2.74
N VAL A 91 -9.53 28.01 2.73
CA VAL A 91 -8.23 27.43 3.08
C VAL A 91 -7.13 27.91 2.12
N ILE A 92 -7.39 27.96 0.80
CA ILE A 92 -6.42 28.45 -0.17
C ILE A 92 -6.01 29.90 0.17
N LYS A 93 -6.97 30.75 0.52
CA LYS A 93 -6.70 32.13 0.94
C LYS A 93 -5.95 32.21 2.27
N GLU A 94 -6.27 31.34 3.22
CA GLU A 94 -5.54 31.25 4.50
C GLU A 94 -4.08 30.85 4.28
N PHE A 95 -3.82 29.88 3.40
CA PHE A 95 -2.47 29.37 3.15
C PHE A 95 -1.61 30.28 2.30
N PHE A 96 -2.19 30.94 1.29
CA PHE A 96 -1.41 31.61 0.25
C PHE A 96 -1.82 33.08 0.02
N GLY A 97 -2.74 33.61 0.84
CA GLY A 97 -3.30 34.95 0.68
C GLY A 97 -4.29 35.07 -0.48
N GLU A 98 -4.73 36.30 -0.77
CA GLU A 98 -5.69 36.60 -1.85
C GLU A 98 -5.12 36.34 -3.26
N ASP A 99 -3.79 36.39 -3.41
CA ASP A 99 -3.09 36.11 -4.67
C ASP A 99 -2.04 35.01 -4.44
N PRO A 100 -2.39 33.73 -4.62
CA PRO A 100 -1.46 32.62 -4.43
C PRO A 100 -0.22 32.69 -5.34
N LYS A 101 -0.24 33.50 -6.41
CA LYS A 101 0.93 33.71 -7.26
C LYS A 101 2.05 34.43 -6.50
N ARG A 102 1.71 35.34 -5.59
CA ARG A 102 2.67 36.12 -4.80
C ARG A 102 3.15 35.42 -3.53
N SER A 103 2.51 34.31 -3.17
CA SER A 103 2.87 33.54 -1.99
C SER A 103 4.23 32.87 -2.15
N GLU A 104 5.15 33.10 -1.20
CA GLU A 104 6.45 32.41 -1.15
C GLU A 104 6.29 30.90 -0.87
N ASP A 105 5.22 30.53 -0.15
CA ASP A 105 4.90 29.14 0.19
C ASP A 105 4.29 28.31 -0.95
N PHE A 106 4.00 28.94 -2.11
CA PHE A 106 3.40 28.23 -3.24
C PHE A 106 4.40 27.97 -4.37
N GLY A 107 4.63 26.69 -4.65
CA GLY A 107 5.61 26.23 -5.64
C GLY A 107 5.27 26.60 -7.10
N ARG A 108 6.21 26.29 -7.99
CA ARG A 108 6.06 26.43 -9.45
C ARG A 108 6.18 25.07 -10.14
N ILE A 109 5.60 24.95 -11.32
CA ILE A 109 5.73 23.73 -12.12
C ILE A 109 7.18 23.57 -12.59
N VAL A 110 7.68 22.34 -12.54
CA VAL A 110 9.12 22.02 -12.71
C VAL A 110 9.71 22.49 -14.05
N ASN A 111 8.94 22.45 -15.15
CA ASN A 111 9.38 22.91 -16.47
C ASN A 111 8.19 23.23 -17.39
N ASP A 112 8.48 23.84 -18.54
CA ASP A 112 7.49 24.32 -19.50
C ASP A 112 6.66 23.19 -20.11
N ARG A 113 7.25 22.00 -20.29
CA ARG A 113 6.55 20.80 -20.78
C ARG A 113 5.46 20.36 -19.81
N HIS A 114 5.79 20.24 -18.51
CA HIS A 114 4.81 19.89 -17.48
C HIS A 114 3.77 20.98 -17.31
N PHE A 115 4.18 22.25 -17.36
CA PHE A 115 3.26 23.38 -17.31
C PHE A 115 2.22 23.29 -18.45
N ALA A 116 2.67 23.15 -19.70
CA ALA A 116 1.79 23.09 -20.85
C ALA A 116 0.83 21.89 -20.80
N ARG A 117 1.32 20.72 -20.33
CA ARG A 117 0.49 19.53 -20.13
C ARG A 117 -0.61 19.80 -19.10
N ILE A 118 -0.25 20.26 -17.89
CA ILE A 118 -1.19 20.48 -16.80
C ILE A 118 -2.21 21.56 -17.17
N ALA A 119 -1.75 22.67 -17.76
CA ALA A 119 -2.65 23.73 -18.23
C ALA A 119 -3.65 23.24 -19.29
N ALA A 120 -3.23 22.30 -20.16
CA ALA A 120 -4.13 21.71 -21.15
C ALA A 120 -5.24 20.84 -20.52
N LEU A 121 -5.00 20.23 -19.35
CA LEU A 121 -6.01 19.41 -18.66
C LEU A 121 -7.21 20.22 -18.16
N MET A 122 -7.05 21.53 -17.95
CA MET A 122 -8.15 22.40 -17.51
C MET A 122 -9.10 22.81 -18.64
N LYS A 123 -8.74 22.58 -19.90
CA LYS A 123 -9.55 23.03 -21.04
C LYS A 123 -10.89 22.29 -21.07
N GLY A 124 -11.99 23.05 -21.11
CA GLY A 124 -13.35 22.51 -21.15
C GLY A 124 -13.87 21.97 -19.82
N CYS A 125 -13.12 22.14 -18.73
CA CYS A 125 -13.56 21.80 -17.39
C CYS A 125 -14.40 22.92 -16.75
N ASP A 126 -15.29 22.56 -15.83
CA ASP A 126 -16.02 23.52 -15.00
C ASP A 126 -15.17 23.90 -13.77
N ILE A 127 -14.63 25.11 -13.77
CA ILE A 127 -13.69 25.59 -12.75
C ILE A 127 -14.46 26.35 -11.67
N ALA A 128 -14.50 25.80 -10.46
CA ALA A 128 -15.15 26.44 -9.32
C ALA A 128 -14.22 27.39 -8.55
N VAL A 129 -12.91 27.09 -8.50
CA VAL A 129 -11.89 27.90 -7.81
C VAL A 129 -10.63 27.90 -8.66
N GLY A 130 -9.95 29.05 -8.75
CA GLY A 130 -8.63 29.16 -9.42
C GLY A 130 -8.73 29.28 -10.93
N GLY A 131 -7.89 28.51 -11.64
CA GLY A 131 -7.82 28.49 -13.11
C GLY A 131 -6.82 29.49 -13.73
N GLN A 132 -6.24 30.39 -12.95
CA GLN A 132 -5.22 31.32 -13.45
C GLN A 132 -3.92 30.59 -13.75
N THR A 133 -3.26 30.98 -14.85
CA THR A 133 -1.96 30.46 -15.24
C THR A 133 -1.02 31.58 -15.68
N ASP A 134 0.28 31.37 -15.50
CA ASP A 134 1.33 32.20 -16.09
C ASP A 134 2.46 31.29 -16.57
N SER A 135 2.64 31.22 -17.88
CA SER A 135 3.68 30.39 -18.50
C SER A 135 5.09 30.90 -18.24
N THR A 136 5.27 32.21 -18.03
CA THR A 136 6.59 32.81 -17.82
C THR A 136 7.18 32.40 -16.47
N GLU A 137 6.33 32.29 -15.45
CA GLU A 137 6.69 31.83 -14.11
C GLU A 137 6.43 30.33 -13.89
N ARG A 138 5.87 29.63 -14.89
CA ARG A 138 5.34 28.25 -14.75
C ARG A 138 4.36 28.13 -13.57
N TYR A 139 3.52 29.13 -13.40
CA TYR A 139 2.55 29.22 -12.32
C TYR A 139 1.18 28.69 -12.79
N ILE A 140 0.59 27.82 -11.98
CA ILE A 140 -0.81 27.38 -12.12
C ILE A 140 -1.43 27.52 -10.75
N ALA A 141 -2.51 28.30 -10.64
CA ALA A 141 -3.19 28.51 -9.36
C ALA A 141 -3.76 27.20 -8.78
N PRO A 142 -3.88 27.06 -7.44
CA PRO A 142 -4.70 26.03 -6.83
C PRO A 142 -6.10 26.05 -7.45
N THR A 143 -6.45 24.98 -8.17
CA THR A 143 -7.65 24.95 -9.01
C THR A 143 -8.54 23.79 -8.61
N ILE A 144 -9.83 24.07 -8.37
CA ILE A 144 -10.84 23.05 -8.09
C ILE A 144 -11.78 22.98 -9.28
N ILE A 145 -11.95 21.77 -9.80
CA ILE A 145 -12.81 21.48 -10.95
C ILE A 145 -13.98 20.65 -10.46
N VAL A 146 -15.19 21.09 -10.77
CA VAL A 146 -16.42 20.42 -10.35
C VAL A 146 -17.03 19.64 -11.51
N ASP A 147 -17.88 18.66 -11.17
CA ASP A 147 -18.56 17.78 -12.14
C ASP A 147 -17.64 17.08 -13.15
N ALA A 148 -16.40 16.79 -12.75
CA ALA A 148 -15.43 16.11 -13.62
C ALA A 148 -15.96 14.73 -14.01
N LYS A 149 -15.99 14.45 -15.31
CA LYS A 149 -16.47 13.16 -15.81
C LYS A 149 -15.33 12.15 -15.83
N PRO A 150 -15.65 10.85 -15.65
CA PRO A 150 -14.62 9.81 -15.65
C PRO A 150 -13.82 9.78 -16.96
N THR A 151 -14.44 10.18 -18.07
CA THR A 151 -13.91 10.24 -19.44
C THR A 151 -13.09 11.48 -19.75
N ASP A 152 -13.13 12.52 -18.91
CA ASP A 152 -12.43 13.77 -19.18
C ASP A 152 -10.91 13.57 -19.16
N PRO A 153 -10.13 14.30 -19.98
CA PRO A 153 -8.67 14.15 -20.01
C PRO A 153 -7.99 14.26 -18.64
N ILE A 154 -8.47 15.18 -17.79
CA ILE A 154 -7.98 15.35 -16.41
C ILE A 154 -8.17 14.10 -15.53
N MET A 155 -9.10 13.23 -15.89
CA MET A 155 -9.38 11.96 -15.22
C MET A 155 -8.69 10.75 -15.86
N GLN A 156 -8.03 10.90 -17.01
CA GLN A 156 -7.37 9.79 -17.73
C GLN A 156 -5.90 9.58 -17.36
N GLU A 157 -5.19 10.64 -17.01
CA GLU A 157 -3.78 10.58 -16.59
C GLU A 157 -3.57 11.20 -15.20
N GLU A 158 -2.43 10.89 -14.58
CA GLU A 158 -2.03 11.54 -13.32
C GLU A 158 -1.81 13.04 -13.53
N ILE A 159 -2.39 13.85 -12.65
CA ILE A 159 -2.37 15.30 -12.80
C ILE A 159 -0.98 15.85 -12.52
N PHE A 160 -0.36 15.42 -11.41
CA PHE A 160 0.95 15.87 -10.95
C PHE A 160 1.10 17.41 -10.98
N GLY A 161 0.08 18.07 -10.45
CA GLY A 161 -0.12 19.52 -10.51
C GLY A 161 -1.26 19.97 -9.60
N PRO A 162 -1.48 21.29 -9.46
CA PRO A 162 -2.38 21.86 -8.45
C PRO A 162 -3.85 21.88 -8.90
N LEU A 163 -4.30 20.87 -9.64
CA LEU A 163 -5.68 20.72 -10.12
C LEU A 163 -6.39 19.61 -9.36
N LEU A 164 -7.51 19.91 -8.71
CA LEU A 164 -8.28 18.96 -7.91
C LEU A 164 -9.69 18.79 -8.52
N PRO A 165 -9.87 17.82 -9.45
CA PRO A 165 -11.19 17.46 -9.94
C PRO A 165 -12.01 16.75 -8.86
N ILE A 166 -13.30 17.09 -8.82
CA ILE A 166 -14.33 16.46 -8.01
C ILE A 166 -15.27 15.70 -8.94
N VAL A 167 -15.37 14.40 -8.71
CA VAL A 167 -16.31 13.51 -9.39
C VAL A 167 -17.46 13.21 -8.43
N TYR A 168 -18.68 13.43 -8.89
CA TYR A 168 -19.86 13.12 -8.09
C TYR A 168 -20.16 11.63 -8.07
N VAL A 169 -20.46 11.13 -6.88
CA VAL A 169 -20.92 9.77 -6.62
C VAL A 169 -22.17 9.84 -5.74
N GLU A 170 -23.07 8.89 -5.91
CA GLU A 170 -24.31 8.84 -5.12
C GLU A 170 -24.07 8.19 -3.75
N SER A 171 -23.07 7.32 -3.65
CA SER A 171 -22.75 6.59 -2.42
C SER A 171 -21.28 6.21 -2.27
N ALA A 172 -20.91 5.78 -1.06
CA ALA A 172 -19.63 5.14 -0.78
C ALA A 172 -19.39 3.88 -1.64
N TYR A 173 -20.44 3.12 -1.96
CA TYR A 173 -20.31 1.92 -2.79
C TYR A 173 -19.99 2.27 -4.25
N ASP A 174 -20.58 3.35 -4.76
CA ASP A 174 -20.24 3.87 -6.09
C ASP A 174 -18.80 4.37 -6.14
N ALA A 175 -18.33 5.03 -5.08
CA ALA A 175 -16.93 5.43 -4.96
C ALA A 175 -15.97 4.22 -4.94
N ILE A 176 -16.29 3.17 -4.18
CA ILE A 176 -15.51 1.91 -4.16
C ILE A 176 -15.49 1.29 -5.56
N SER A 177 -16.65 1.19 -6.21
CA SER A 177 -16.75 0.68 -7.58
C SER A 177 -15.90 1.51 -8.54
N PHE A 178 -15.99 2.85 -8.47
CA PHE A 178 -15.22 3.77 -9.29
C PHE A 178 -13.70 3.56 -9.15
N ILE A 179 -13.23 3.39 -7.91
CA ILE A 179 -11.81 3.14 -7.62
C ILE A 179 -11.37 1.79 -8.20
N ASN A 180 -12.18 0.74 -8.03
CA ASN A 180 -11.85 -0.61 -8.48
C ASN A 180 -11.86 -0.80 -10.00
N HIS A 181 -12.54 0.08 -10.75
CA HIS A 181 -12.50 0.09 -12.23
C HIS A 181 -11.24 0.76 -12.79
N ARG A 182 -10.32 1.21 -11.94
CA ARG A 182 -9.08 1.90 -12.31
C ARG A 182 -7.87 1.15 -11.77
N GLU A 183 -6.71 1.54 -12.28
CA GLU A 183 -5.45 1.00 -11.79
C GLU A 183 -5.23 1.32 -10.31
N LYS A 184 -4.63 0.36 -9.60
CA LYS A 184 -4.42 0.45 -8.15
C LYS A 184 -3.52 1.64 -7.81
N PRO A 185 -3.98 2.59 -6.98
CA PRO A 185 -3.22 3.80 -6.69
C PRO A 185 -2.12 3.55 -5.64
N LEU A 186 -1.13 4.44 -5.61
CA LEU A 186 -0.08 4.41 -4.59
C LEU A 186 -0.63 4.77 -3.21
N ALA A 187 -1.52 5.75 -3.14
CA ALA A 187 -2.22 6.15 -1.93
C ALA A 187 -3.73 6.23 -2.15
N MET A 188 -4.51 6.02 -1.10
CA MET A 188 -5.94 6.29 -1.05
C MET A 188 -6.30 6.98 0.26
N TYR A 189 -7.26 7.89 0.20
CA TYR A 189 -7.68 8.70 1.34
C TYR A 189 -9.18 8.59 1.57
N ILE A 190 -9.57 8.43 2.84
CA ILE A 190 -10.97 8.23 3.23
C ILE A 190 -11.27 9.21 4.36
N PHE A 191 -12.17 10.17 4.13
CA PHE A 191 -12.69 11.05 5.17
C PHE A 191 -14.09 10.57 5.57
N SER A 192 -14.22 9.94 6.73
CA SER A 192 -15.50 9.53 7.33
C SER A 192 -15.36 9.32 8.84
N ASN A 193 -16.43 9.58 9.57
CA ASN A 193 -16.57 9.22 10.98
C ASN A 193 -17.24 7.84 11.18
N ASP A 194 -17.76 7.22 10.11
CA ASP A 194 -18.36 5.89 10.16
C ASP A 194 -17.26 4.81 10.00
N SER A 195 -16.92 4.15 11.11
CA SER A 195 -15.92 3.09 11.14
C SER A 195 -16.30 1.86 10.29
N LYS A 196 -17.59 1.59 10.10
CA LYS A 196 -18.05 0.49 9.24
C LYS A 196 -17.77 0.82 7.79
N LEU A 197 -18.12 2.03 7.35
CA LEU A 197 -17.84 2.53 6.01
C LEU A 197 -16.34 2.50 5.72
N VAL A 198 -15.52 3.01 6.65
CA VAL A 198 -14.04 2.96 6.53
C VAL A 198 -13.56 1.52 6.35
N ASN A 199 -14.04 0.58 7.17
CA ASN A 199 -13.66 -0.82 7.05
C ASN A 199 -14.10 -1.44 5.72
N THR A 200 -15.27 -1.06 5.19
CA THR A 200 -15.73 -1.49 3.88
C THR A 200 -14.78 -1.03 2.77
N PHE A 201 -14.35 0.23 2.79
CA PHE A 201 -13.33 0.73 1.85
C PHE A 201 -12.03 -0.07 1.95
N LEU A 202 -11.51 -0.25 3.17
CA LEU A 202 -10.24 -0.94 3.41
C LEU A 202 -10.26 -2.41 2.96
N THR A 203 -11.41 -3.08 3.06
CA THR A 203 -11.55 -4.50 2.71
C THR A 203 -11.96 -4.73 1.27
N SER A 204 -12.53 -3.71 0.60
CA SER A 204 -13.10 -3.82 -0.74
C SER A 204 -12.29 -3.09 -1.82
N THR A 205 -11.15 -2.49 -1.48
CA THR A 205 -10.24 -1.80 -2.42
C THR A 205 -8.79 -2.25 -2.23
N SER A 206 -7.91 -1.86 -3.15
CA SER A 206 -6.47 -2.19 -3.10
C SER A 206 -5.65 -0.95 -3.48
N ALA A 207 -4.76 -0.53 -2.59
CA ALA A 207 -3.84 0.61 -2.75
C ALA A 207 -2.50 0.30 -2.09
N GLY A 208 -1.45 1.06 -2.41
CA GLY A 208 -0.14 0.94 -1.76
C GLY A 208 -0.19 1.30 -0.27
N GLY A 209 -0.80 2.44 0.06
CA GLY A 209 -1.09 2.89 1.41
C GLY A 209 -2.45 3.56 1.52
N VAL A 210 -3.03 3.57 2.72
CA VAL A 210 -4.30 4.25 3.01
C VAL A 210 -4.13 5.16 4.21
N THR A 211 -4.74 6.35 4.17
CA THR A 211 -4.88 7.22 5.34
C THR A 211 -6.34 7.59 5.53
N VAL A 212 -6.83 7.43 6.76
CA VAL A 212 -8.20 7.78 7.15
C VAL A 212 -8.18 9.12 7.86
N ASN A 213 -9.06 10.02 7.43
CA ASN A 213 -9.23 11.39 7.92
C ASN A 213 -7.99 12.29 7.78
N ASP A 214 -6.98 11.92 7.00
CA ASP A 214 -5.84 12.75 6.66
C ASP A 214 -5.25 12.35 5.31
N VAL A 215 -4.30 13.11 4.80
CA VAL A 215 -3.59 12.84 3.55
C VAL A 215 -2.08 12.83 3.78
N VAL A 216 -1.31 12.10 2.97
CA VAL A 216 0.18 12.06 3.00
C VAL A 216 0.82 11.50 4.28
N MET A 217 0.17 11.59 5.44
CA MET A 217 0.76 11.36 6.76
C MET A 217 1.28 9.93 7.00
N HIS A 218 0.72 8.91 6.34
CA HIS A 218 1.25 7.54 6.45
C HIS A 218 2.72 7.42 6.03
N LEU A 219 3.24 8.34 5.19
CA LEU A 219 4.65 8.39 4.82
C LEU A 219 5.58 8.77 5.96
N THR A 220 5.07 9.47 6.97
CA THR A 220 5.88 10.01 8.07
C THR A 220 6.15 8.97 9.17
N VAL A 221 5.49 7.81 9.12
CA VAL A 221 5.57 6.78 10.14
C VAL A 221 6.59 5.70 9.72
N PRO A 222 7.80 5.63 10.32
CA PRO A 222 8.87 4.75 9.84
C PRO A 222 8.55 3.25 9.97
N SER A 223 7.59 2.87 10.82
CA SER A 223 7.14 1.49 10.98
C SER A 223 6.13 1.05 9.91
N LEU A 224 5.57 1.99 9.13
CA LEU A 224 4.71 1.67 8.00
C LEU A 224 5.58 1.48 6.75
N PRO A 225 5.54 0.30 6.10
CA PRO A 225 6.22 0.12 4.82
C PRO A 225 5.56 1.00 3.76
N PHE A 226 6.37 1.77 3.03
CA PHE A 226 5.93 2.56 1.90
C PHE A 226 6.27 1.84 0.59
N GLY A 227 5.26 1.60 -0.23
CA GLY A 227 5.38 0.87 -1.49
C GLY A 227 4.07 0.86 -2.26
N GLY A 228 4.15 0.49 -3.54
CA GLY A 228 2.99 0.38 -4.42
C GLY A 228 2.46 -1.06 -4.53
N VAL A 229 1.39 -1.20 -5.30
CA VAL A 229 0.81 -2.49 -5.70
C VAL A 229 0.28 -2.40 -7.14
N GLY A 230 0.55 -3.40 -7.97
CA GLY A 230 0.16 -3.37 -9.37
C GLY A 230 0.91 -2.26 -10.13
N GLN A 231 0.20 -1.43 -10.89
CA GLN A 231 0.82 -0.35 -11.69
C GLN A 231 1.40 0.80 -10.85
N SER A 232 1.05 0.90 -9.56
CA SER A 232 1.68 1.88 -8.67
C SER A 232 3.05 1.44 -8.14
N GLY A 233 3.48 0.20 -8.43
CA GLY A 233 4.81 -0.31 -8.09
C GLY A 233 4.79 -1.67 -7.39
N MET A 234 5.99 -2.14 -7.03
CA MET A 234 6.20 -3.37 -6.26
C MET A 234 7.29 -3.19 -5.21
N GLY A 235 7.26 -4.04 -4.18
CA GLY A 235 8.17 -3.93 -3.04
C GLY A 235 7.81 -2.77 -2.11
N SER A 236 8.55 -2.64 -1.03
CA SER A 236 8.38 -1.54 -0.07
C SER A 236 9.69 -1.22 0.64
N TYR A 237 9.76 -0.01 1.19
CA TYR A 237 10.86 0.46 2.01
C TYR A 237 10.31 1.34 3.15
N HIS A 238 11.16 2.10 3.84
CA HIS A 238 10.98 2.77 5.15
C HIS A 238 11.31 1.89 6.36
N GLY A 239 12.04 2.48 7.31
CA GLY A 239 12.45 1.86 8.57
C GLY A 239 12.98 0.43 8.39
N LYS A 240 12.36 -0.51 9.10
CA LYS A 240 12.71 -1.95 9.03
C LYS A 240 12.47 -2.55 7.64
N ALA A 241 11.46 -2.09 6.91
CA ALA A 241 11.18 -2.60 5.56
C ALA A 241 12.33 -2.27 4.60
N SER A 242 12.99 -1.11 4.73
CA SER A 242 14.22 -0.83 3.98
C SER A 242 15.31 -1.87 4.27
N TYR A 243 15.57 -2.15 5.56
CA TYR A 243 16.56 -3.16 5.93
C TYR A 243 16.21 -4.53 5.35
N ASP A 244 14.95 -4.94 5.47
CA ASP A 244 14.47 -6.22 4.96
C ASP A 244 14.56 -6.32 3.42
N THR A 245 14.30 -5.23 2.71
CA THR A 245 14.38 -5.15 1.24
C THR A 245 15.83 -5.19 0.74
N PHE A 246 16.74 -4.52 1.44
CA PHE A 246 18.15 -4.43 1.05
C PHE A 246 19.06 -5.50 1.67
N THR A 247 18.47 -6.49 2.37
CA THR A 247 19.21 -7.57 3.02
C THR A 247 18.77 -8.93 2.50
N HIS A 248 19.72 -9.78 2.13
CA HIS A 248 19.46 -11.18 1.86
C HIS A 248 19.21 -11.95 3.17
N ARG A 249 17.99 -12.44 3.38
CA ARG A 249 17.61 -13.29 4.51
C ARG A 249 18.11 -14.72 4.30
N LYS A 250 19.35 -15.00 4.70
CA LYS A 250 19.98 -16.32 4.59
C LYS A 250 19.36 -17.32 5.58
N SER A 251 18.63 -18.30 5.08
CA SER A 251 18.18 -19.46 5.87
C SER A 251 19.35 -20.35 6.25
N VAL A 252 19.50 -20.65 7.54
CA VAL A 252 20.52 -21.57 8.07
C VAL A 252 19.84 -22.58 9.00
N LEU A 253 20.04 -23.87 8.74
CA LEU A 253 19.54 -24.98 9.56
C LEU A 253 20.73 -25.74 10.15
N HIS A 254 20.85 -25.72 11.48
CA HIS A 254 21.78 -26.58 12.21
C HIS A 254 21.06 -27.86 12.63
N LYS A 255 21.60 -29.02 12.24
CA LYS A 255 21.15 -30.34 12.74
C LYS A 255 22.29 -30.97 13.52
N ASP A 256 21.97 -31.57 14.66
CA ASP A 256 22.91 -32.41 15.37
C ASP A 256 23.04 -33.79 14.70
N LEU A 257 24.06 -34.55 15.10
CA LEU A 257 24.28 -35.94 14.68
C LEU A 257 23.74 -36.93 15.73
N PHE A 258 22.68 -36.55 16.45
CA PHE A 258 22.17 -37.38 17.53
C PHE A 258 21.54 -38.68 16.99
N ILE A 259 22.07 -39.81 17.45
CA ILE A 259 21.77 -41.16 16.92
C ILE A 259 20.27 -41.49 16.99
N LEU A 260 19.57 -41.07 18.06
CA LEU A 260 18.14 -41.35 18.20
C LEU A 260 17.32 -40.53 17.19
N GLY A 261 17.67 -39.26 16.96
CA GLY A 261 17.04 -38.42 15.94
C GLY A 261 17.25 -38.98 14.53
N GLU A 262 18.45 -39.50 14.27
CA GLU A 262 18.80 -40.15 13.01
C GLU A 262 17.98 -41.43 12.78
N LYS A 263 17.76 -42.23 13.83
CA LYS A 263 16.88 -43.40 13.79
C LYS A 263 15.41 -43.03 13.59
N LEU A 264 14.91 -41.99 14.27
CA LEU A 264 13.53 -41.51 14.10
C LEU A 264 13.28 -40.93 12.70
N GLY A 265 14.32 -40.34 12.10
CA GLY A 265 14.31 -39.87 10.72
C GLY A 265 14.52 -40.96 9.67
N ALA A 266 14.78 -42.21 10.05
CA ALA A 266 15.20 -43.27 9.11
C ALA A 266 14.18 -43.58 8.01
N ALA A 267 12.92 -43.21 8.21
CA ALA A 267 11.90 -43.32 7.17
C ALA A 267 12.22 -42.49 5.91
N ARG A 268 13.09 -41.46 6.01
CA ARG A 268 13.60 -40.67 4.88
C ARG A 268 14.60 -41.42 3.99
N TYR A 269 15.18 -42.52 4.49
CA TYR A 269 16.21 -43.26 3.79
C TYR A 269 15.66 -44.44 2.97
N PRO A 270 16.21 -44.69 1.77
CA PRO A 270 15.92 -45.89 0.99
C PRO A 270 16.24 -47.20 1.73
N PRO A 271 15.64 -48.34 1.34
CA PRO A 271 14.59 -48.46 0.34
C PRO A 271 13.25 -47.91 0.84
N SER A 272 12.48 -47.31 -0.07
CA SER A 272 11.16 -46.77 0.21
C SER A 272 10.14 -47.91 0.34
N SER A 273 9.31 -47.86 1.38
CA SER A 273 8.19 -48.80 1.57
C SER A 273 6.91 -48.03 1.87
N ASN A 274 5.76 -48.63 1.54
CA ASN A 274 4.45 -48.04 1.83
C ASN A 274 4.27 -47.71 3.32
N GLY A 275 4.89 -48.49 4.23
CA GLY A 275 4.89 -48.19 5.66
C GLY A 275 5.69 -46.93 6.02
N LYS A 276 6.91 -46.78 5.47
CA LYS A 276 7.74 -45.58 5.67
C LYS A 276 7.06 -44.33 5.10
N LEU A 277 6.43 -44.43 3.94
CA LEU A 277 5.70 -43.32 3.32
C LEU A 277 4.48 -42.90 4.14
N LYS A 278 3.68 -43.85 4.63
CA LYS A 278 2.56 -43.57 5.54
C LYS A 278 3.03 -42.91 6.84
N TYR A 279 4.14 -43.38 7.40
CA TYR A 279 4.75 -42.77 8.59
C TYR A 279 5.24 -41.33 8.34
N LEU A 280 5.93 -41.07 7.21
CA LEU A 280 6.34 -39.72 6.85
C LEU A 280 5.15 -38.80 6.59
N GLN A 281 4.11 -39.27 5.89
CA GLN A 281 2.88 -38.51 5.66
C GLN A 281 2.17 -38.17 6.98
N PHE A 282 2.14 -39.12 7.92
CA PHE A 282 1.61 -38.88 9.26
C PHE A 282 2.44 -37.83 10.02
N MET A 283 3.78 -37.95 10.01
CA MET A 283 4.69 -37.03 10.72
C MET A 283 4.73 -35.61 10.12
N LEU A 284 4.52 -35.49 8.80
CA LEU A 284 4.47 -34.21 8.09
C LEU A 284 3.06 -33.60 8.07
N ASN A 285 2.06 -34.28 8.64
CA ASN A 285 0.70 -33.77 8.67
C ASN A 285 0.61 -32.55 9.60
N PRO A 286 0.32 -31.34 9.10
CA PRO A 286 0.30 -30.12 9.91
C PRO A 286 -0.84 -30.12 10.95
N ASN A 287 -1.85 -30.99 10.80
CA ASN A 287 -2.95 -31.15 11.75
C ASN A 287 -2.60 -32.08 12.92
N LEU A 288 -1.38 -32.63 12.96
CA LEU A 288 -0.89 -33.46 14.06
C LEU A 288 -0.50 -32.59 15.25
N SER A 289 -1.47 -32.02 15.97
CA SER A 289 -1.21 -31.29 17.21
C SER A 289 -0.93 -32.26 18.36
N LEU A 290 0.27 -32.85 18.40
CA LEU A 290 0.74 -33.57 19.57
C LEU A 290 1.06 -32.55 20.67
N SER A 291 0.09 -32.31 21.55
CA SER A 291 0.29 -31.49 22.74
C SER A 291 1.24 -32.20 23.70
N PHE A 292 2.52 -31.83 23.66
CA PHE A 292 3.56 -32.35 24.56
C PHE A 292 3.30 -32.02 26.04
N ARG A 293 2.31 -31.18 26.35
CA ARG A 293 1.92 -30.82 27.74
C ARG A 293 1.52 -32.02 28.60
N TYR A 294 0.92 -33.06 28.01
CA TYR A 294 0.45 -34.23 28.77
C TYR A 294 1.33 -35.46 28.62
N LEU A 295 2.38 -35.38 27.79
CA LEU A 295 3.23 -36.53 27.51
C LEU A 295 3.99 -37.01 28.76
N SER A 296 4.46 -36.08 29.59
CA SER A 296 5.08 -36.39 30.88
C SER A 296 4.11 -37.09 31.83
N HIS A 297 2.85 -36.66 31.89
CA HIS A 297 1.81 -37.28 32.71
C HIS A 297 1.49 -38.71 32.26
N ILE A 298 1.42 -38.95 30.95
CA ILE A 298 1.18 -40.29 30.38
C ILE A 298 2.36 -41.22 30.68
N ILE A 299 3.60 -40.73 30.54
CA ILE A 299 4.81 -41.52 30.83
C ILE A 299 4.86 -41.90 32.32
N VAL A 300 4.63 -40.95 33.23
CA VAL A 300 4.63 -41.20 34.68
C VAL A 300 3.52 -42.19 35.07
N PHE A 301 2.32 -42.04 34.50
CA PHE A 301 1.22 -42.96 34.73
C PHE A 301 1.55 -44.39 34.26
N ALA A 302 2.11 -44.53 33.06
CA ALA A 302 2.48 -45.83 32.50
C ALA A 302 3.59 -46.53 33.32
N LEU A 303 4.61 -45.78 33.77
CA LEU A 303 5.65 -46.32 34.64
C LEU A 303 5.08 -46.74 36.00
N GLY A 304 4.18 -45.94 36.58
CA GLY A 304 3.50 -46.27 37.84
C GLY A 304 2.64 -47.53 37.73
N ALA A 305 1.83 -47.64 36.66
CA ALA A 305 1.01 -48.82 36.41
C ALA A 305 1.86 -50.08 36.16
N GLY A 306 2.97 -49.94 35.40
CA GLY A 306 3.90 -51.03 35.16
C GLY A 306 4.59 -51.53 36.43
N LEU A 307 5.01 -50.63 37.31
CA LEU A 307 5.59 -50.99 38.60
C LEU A 307 4.57 -51.69 39.50
N ALA A 308 3.33 -51.19 39.57
CA ALA A 308 2.27 -51.81 40.35
C ALA A 308 1.96 -53.23 39.87
N TYR A 309 1.87 -53.43 38.55
CA TYR A 309 1.68 -54.76 37.96
C TYR A 309 2.85 -55.71 38.28
N TRP A 310 4.08 -55.22 38.14
CA TRP A 310 5.28 -56.01 38.44
C TRP A 310 5.35 -56.45 39.91
N LEU A 311 5.04 -55.54 40.85
CA LEU A 311 4.98 -55.86 42.27
C LEU A 311 3.88 -56.89 42.58
N ASN A 312 2.73 -56.81 41.90
CA ASN A 312 1.65 -57.77 42.08
C ASN A 312 2.04 -59.18 41.58
N CYS A 313 2.71 -59.26 40.43
CA CYS A 313 3.26 -60.53 39.94
C CYS A 313 4.36 -61.12 40.83
N LEU A 314 5.13 -60.30 41.55
CA LEU A 314 6.11 -60.80 42.53
C LEU A 314 5.42 -61.37 43.76
N LYS A 315 4.32 -60.76 44.20
CA LYS A 315 3.52 -61.23 45.34
C LYS A 315 2.89 -62.60 45.05
N GLU A 316 2.34 -62.80 43.85
CA GLU A 316 1.79 -64.08 43.38
C GLU A 316 2.85 -65.20 43.22
N ARG A 317 4.15 -64.88 43.15
CA ARG A 317 5.23 -65.89 43.15
C ARG A 317 5.74 -66.27 44.54
N SER A 318 5.36 -65.51 45.57
CA SER A 318 5.78 -65.74 46.96
C SER A 318 4.74 -66.46 47.82
N GLU A 319 3.55 -66.70 47.27
CA GLU A 319 2.50 -67.58 47.81
C GLU A 319 2.55 -68.94 47.09
#